data_AF-A0A1V4RUM0-F1
#
_entry.id   AF-A0A1V4RUM0-F1
#
_cell.length_a   1.000
_cell.length_b   1.000
_cell.length_c   1.000
_cell.angle_alpha   90.00
_cell.angle_beta   90.00
_cell.angle_gamma   90.00
#
_symmetry.space_group_name_H-M   'P 1'
#
loop_
_entity.id
_entity.type
_entity.pdbx_description
1 polymer ?
#
loop_
_entity_poly.entity_id
_entity_poly.type
_entity_poly.pdbx_seq_one_letter_code
_entity_poly.pdbx_strand_id
1 'polypeptide(L)'
;MRLLIFAVLAYLLYRVLRSYFGTGQKITKTENGGVIDEMVKDPYCDTYIPVRDAKRRVIDGREYFFCSEECADSFQKEKEAL
;
A
#
# COMPACT_ATOMS: atom_id res chain seq x y z
N MET A 1 -6.16 39.38 14.16
CA MET A 1 -4.85 38.70 13.95
C MET A 1 -4.78 37.26 14.48
N ARG A 2 -5.55 36.86 15.50
CA ARG A 2 -5.50 35.48 16.05
C ARG A 2 -6.15 34.43 15.13
N LEU A 3 -7.24 34.79 14.41
CA LEU A 3 -8.02 33.86 13.58
C LEU A 3 -7.32 33.43 12.28
N LEU A 4 -6.48 34.29 11.69
CA LEU A 4 -5.72 33.95 10.48
C LEU A 4 -4.70 32.84 10.75
N ILE A 5 -4.09 32.85 11.93
CA ILE A 5 -3.14 31.82 12.36
C ILE A 5 -3.85 30.47 12.48
N PHE A 6 -5.06 30.43 13.06
CA PHE A 6 -5.85 29.21 13.14
C PHE A 6 -6.28 28.69 11.75
N ALA A 7 -6.66 29.58 10.82
CA ALA A 7 -7.00 29.18 9.45
C ALA A 7 -5.80 28.57 8.71
N VAL A 8 -4.61 29.16 8.85
CA VAL A 8 -3.36 28.62 8.28
C VAL A 8 -2.98 27.29 8.92
N LEU A 9 -3.07 27.18 10.26
CA LEU A 9 -2.82 25.92 10.98
C LEU A 9 -3.79 24.81 10.55
N ALA A 10 -5.09 25.11 10.45
CA ALA A 10 -6.09 24.17 9.98
C ALA A 10 -5.83 23.74 8.52
N TYR A 11 -5.43 24.68 7.66
CA TYR A 11 -5.06 24.40 6.28
C TYR A 11 -3.82 23.50 6.17
N LEU A 12 -2.78 23.77 6.96
CA LEU A 12 -1.58 22.94 6.99
C LEU A 12 -1.87 21.53 7.53
N LEU A 13 -2.66 21.42 8.60
CA LEU A 13 -3.13 20.13 9.13
C LEU A 13 -3.94 19.37 8.08
N TYR A 14 -4.88 20.04 7.41
CA TYR A 14 -5.65 19.45 6.32
C TYR A 14 -4.76 18.96 5.18
N ARG A 15 -3.76 19.76 4.77
CA ARG A 15 -2.83 19.41 3.70
C ARG A 15 -1.98 18.20 4.05
N VAL A 16 -1.49 18.13 5.29
CA VAL A 16 -0.68 17.01 5.78
C VAL A 16 -1.55 15.76 5.90
N LEU A 17 -2.72 15.84 6.54
CA LEU A 17 -3.67 14.73 6.62
C LEU A 17 -4.04 14.22 5.22
N ARG A 18 -4.36 15.11 4.28
CA ARG A 18 -4.65 14.75 2.89
C ARG A 18 -3.46 14.10 2.18
N SER A 19 -2.22 14.48 2.52
CA SER A 19 -1.01 13.86 1.95
C SER A 19 -0.75 12.47 2.52
N TYR A 20 -0.94 12.26 3.83
CA TYR A 20 -0.76 10.94 4.44
C TYR A 20 -1.88 9.96 4.07
N PHE A 21 -3.12 10.45 3.94
CA PHE A 21 -4.26 9.64 3.48
C PHE A 21 -4.34 9.48 1.95
N GLY A 22 -3.65 10.32 1.17
CA GLY A 22 -3.70 10.34 -0.30
C GLY A 22 -2.66 9.47 -1.01
N THR A 23 -1.73 8.84 -0.27
CA THR A 23 -0.63 8.05 -0.85
C THR A 23 -0.85 6.54 -0.74
N GLY A 24 -1.90 6.08 -0.05
CA GLY A 24 -2.08 4.66 0.27
C GLY A 24 -2.97 3.83 -0.66
N GLN A 25 -3.82 4.44 -1.49
CA GLN A 25 -4.69 3.70 -2.41
C GLN A 25 -5.11 4.63 -3.55
N LYS A 26 -4.40 4.58 -4.68
CA LYS A 26 -4.99 5.00 -5.95
C LYS A 26 -5.99 3.92 -6.36
N ILE A 27 -7.15 3.87 -5.70
CA ILE A 27 -8.33 3.29 -6.34
C ILE A 27 -8.65 4.27 -7.46
N THR A 28 -8.08 4.00 -8.64
CA THR A 28 -8.45 4.68 -9.87
C THR A 28 -9.87 4.21 -10.16
N LYS A 29 -10.83 4.93 -9.59
CA LYS A 29 -12.25 4.74 -9.85
C LYS A 29 -12.45 5.19 -11.30
N THR A 30 -12.24 4.29 -12.25
CA THR A 30 -12.60 4.51 -13.64
C THR A 30 -14.11 4.69 -13.70
N GLU A 31 -14.58 5.64 -14.50
CA GLU A 31 -15.98 6.03 -14.63
C GLU A 31 -16.91 4.90 -15.14
N ASN A 32 -16.38 3.70 -15.40
CA ASN A 32 -17.08 2.54 -15.96
C ASN A 32 -17.18 1.33 -15.02
N GLY A 33 -17.29 1.52 -13.70
CA GLY A 33 -17.75 0.49 -12.75
C GLY A 33 -16.91 -0.78 -12.62
N GLY A 34 -15.83 -0.93 -13.39
CA GLY A 34 -14.84 -2.00 -13.26
C GLY A 34 -13.80 -1.58 -12.25
N VAL A 35 -13.75 -2.26 -11.11
CA VAL A 35 -12.63 -2.14 -10.17
C VAL A 35 -11.39 -2.63 -10.92
N ILE A 36 -10.52 -1.70 -11.35
CA ILE A 36 -9.20 -2.07 -11.84
C ILE A 36 -8.40 -2.42 -10.61
N ASP A 37 -8.37 -3.69 -10.25
CA ASP A 37 -7.47 -4.16 -9.23
C ASP A 37 -6.04 -4.06 -9.77
N GLU A 38 -5.21 -3.31 -9.05
CA GLU A 38 -3.78 -3.29 -9.30
C GLU A 38 -3.25 -4.71 -9.10
N MET A 39 -2.58 -5.26 -10.11
CA MET A 39 -2.02 -6.61 -10.06
C MET A 39 -0.55 -6.51 -9.63
N VAL A 40 -0.18 -7.26 -8.60
CA VAL A 40 1.20 -7.38 -8.13
C VAL A 40 1.71 -8.79 -8.35
N LYS A 41 3.01 -8.92 -8.56
CA LYS A 41 3.68 -10.21 -8.74
C LYS A 41 4.20 -10.71 -7.41
N ASP A 42 3.88 -11.94 -7.06
CA ASP A 42 4.49 -12.65 -5.94
C ASP A 42 5.99 -12.88 -6.22
N PRO A 43 6.91 -12.49 -5.33
CA PRO A 43 8.35 -12.62 -5.56
C PRO A 43 8.89 -14.05 -5.38
N TYR A 44 8.09 -14.97 -4.85
CA TYR A 44 8.44 -16.38 -4.63
C TYR A 44 7.95 -17.28 -5.77
N CYS A 45 6.66 -17.22 -6.08
CA CYS A 45 6.04 -18.10 -7.09
C CYS A 45 5.75 -17.40 -8.43
N ASP A 46 6.10 -16.11 -8.56
CA ASP A 46 5.91 -15.31 -9.77
C ASP A 46 4.45 -15.15 -10.24
N THR A 47 3.49 -15.49 -9.38
CA THR A 47 2.06 -15.40 -9.68
C THR A 47 1.57 -13.96 -9.58
N TYR A 48 0.82 -13.51 -10.59
CA TYR A 48 0.16 -12.21 -10.57
C TYR A 48 -1.17 -12.30 -9.83
N ILE A 49 -1.33 -11.46 -8.80
CA ILE A 49 -2.52 -11.42 -7.94
C ILE A 49 -3.00 -9.98 -7.74
N PRO A 50 -4.32 -9.77 -7.55
CA PRO A 50 -4.85 -8.48 -7.13
C PRO A 50 -4.24 -8.04 -5.80
N VAL A 51 -3.80 -6.77 -5.68
CA VAL A 51 -3.27 -6.19 -4.43
C VAL A 51 -4.23 -6.37 -3.26
N ARG A 52 -5.55 -6.32 -3.52
CA ARG A 52 -6.58 -6.51 -2.50
C ARG A 52 -6.62 -7.92 -1.89
N ASP A 53 -6.23 -8.92 -2.68
CA ASP A 53 -6.26 -10.34 -2.31
C ASP A 53 -4.87 -10.82 -1.89
N ALA A 54 -3.84 -10.00 -2.13
CA ALA A 54 -2.46 -10.29 -1.78
C ALA A 54 -2.21 -10.21 -0.27
N LYS A 55 -1.41 -11.16 0.22
CA LYS A 55 -0.89 -11.15 1.59
C LYS A 55 0.33 -10.23 1.65
N ARG A 56 0.16 -9.08 2.28
CA ARG A 56 1.25 -8.12 2.49
C ARG A 56 2.12 -8.53 3.68
N ARG A 57 3.44 -8.56 3.50
CA ARG A 57 4.42 -8.82 4.56
C ARG A 57 5.63 -7.90 4.45
N VAL A 58 6.19 -7.50 5.58
CA VAL A 58 7.39 -6.68 5.63
C VAL A 58 8.58 -7.58 5.95
N ILE A 59 9.55 -7.62 5.05
CA ILE A 59 10.79 -8.42 5.19
C ILE A 59 11.95 -7.46 4.89
N ASP A 60 12.93 -7.37 5.80
CA ASP A 60 14.05 -6.42 5.72
C ASP A 60 13.66 -4.95 5.50
N GLY A 61 12.53 -4.54 6.09
CA GLY A 61 11.99 -3.18 5.95
C GLY A 61 11.40 -2.88 4.56
N ARG A 62 11.26 -3.88 3.69
CA ARG A 62 10.55 -3.78 2.40
C ARG A 62 9.21 -4.50 2.46
N GLU A 63 8.19 -3.88 1.90
CA GLU A 63 6.88 -4.51 1.71
C GLU A 63 6.90 -5.44 0.49
N TYR A 64 6.45 -6.67 0.71
CA TYR A 64 6.27 -7.69 -0.31
C TYR A 64 4.82 -8.17 -0.29
N PHE A 65 4.35 -8.62 -1.45
CA PHE A 65 3.00 -9.12 -1.67
C PHE A 65 3.07 -10.57 -2.13
N PHE A 66 2.31 -11.44 -1.47
CA PHE A 66 2.33 -12.88 -1.72
C PHE A 66 0.93 -13.42 -2.02
N CYS A 67 0.87 -14.48 -2.82
CA CYS A 67 -0.38 -15.15 -3.18
C CYS A 67 -0.96 -15.96 -2.01
N SER A 68 -0.10 -16.41 -1.10
CA SER A 68 -0.47 -17.18 0.09
C SER A 68 0.48 -16.89 1.25
N GLU A 69 0.05 -17.27 2.46
CA GLU A 69 0.89 -17.18 3.66
C GLU A 69 2.09 -18.14 3.57
N GLU A 70 1.93 -19.28 2.92
CA GLU A 70 3.01 -20.26 2.68
C GLU A 70 4.14 -19.69 1.80
N CYS A 71 3.79 -18.93 0.75
CA CYS A 71 4.78 -18.25 -0.09
C CYS A 71 5.53 -17.18 0.70
N ALA A 72 4.81 -16.44 1.55
CA ALA A 72 5.41 -15.42 2.40
C ALA A 72 6.39 -16.03 3.42
N ASP A 73 6.01 -17.14 4.06
CA ASP A 73 6.86 -17.84 5.04
C ASP A 73 8.07 -18.48 4.36
N SER A 74 7.90 -19.06 3.17
CA SER A 74 9.00 -19.67 2.40
C SER A 74 10.02 -18.61 1.96
N PHE A 75 9.53 -17.49 1.42
CA PHE A 75 10.38 -16.37 1.04
C PHE A 75 11.10 -15.75 2.24
N GLN A 76 10.42 -15.62 3.39
CA GLN A 76 11.05 -15.14 4.62
C GLN A 76 12.19 -16.07 5.08
N LYS A 77 11.97 -17.39 5.08
CA LYS A 77 13.02 -18.36 5.43
C LYS A 77 14.22 -18.30 4.48
N GLU A 78 13.98 -18.15 3.18
CA GLU A 78 15.05 -18.02 2.19
C GLU A 78 15.85 -16.73 2.38
N LYS A 79 15.20 -15.63 2.78
CA LYS A 79 15.85 -14.37 3.11
C LYS A 79 16.64 -14.41 4.42
N GLU A 80 16.12 -15.08 5.45
CA GLU A 80 16.80 -15.23 6.73
C GLU A 80 18.03 -16.16 6.66
N ALA A 81 18.10 -17.03 5.66
CA ALA A 81 19.22 -17.95 5.43
C ALA A 81 20.41 -17.31 4.68
N LEU A 82 20.31 -16.04 4.30
CA LEU A 82 21.23 -15.31 3.42
C LEU A 82 21.97 -14.19 4.18
#